data_AF-A0A367M228-F1
#
_entry.id   AF-A0A367M228-F1
#
_cell.length_a   1.000
_cell.length_b   1.000
_cell.length_c   1.000
_cell.angle_alpha   90.00
_cell.angle_beta   90.00
_cell.angle_gamma   90.00
#
_symmetry.space_group_name_H-M   'P 1'
#
loop_
_entity.id
_entity.type
_entity.pdbx_description
1 polymer ?
#
loop_
_entity_poly.entity_id
_entity_poly.type
_entity_poly.pdbx_seq_one_letter_code
_entity_poly.pdbx_strand_id
1 'polypeptide(L)'
;MRRTVKDLSRMALLALVLALGGCKVELYTGISQKEGNEMLALLRSEGVSADKQADKDGTVRLLVEESDIAEAVEVLKRKGYPRENFSTLKDVFPKDGLISSPIEERARLNYAKAQEISHTLSEIDGVLVARVHVVLPEERDGLGRKSSPASASVFIKHAADVQLDAYVPQIKQLGNNGIEGLSYD
;
A
#
# COMPACT_ATOMS: atom_id res chain seq x y z
N MET A 1 47.86 30.04 29.66
CA MET A 1 46.46 29.84 30.12
C MET A 1 45.39 30.00 29.04
N ARG A 2 45.38 31.04 28.19
CA ARG A 2 44.30 31.21 27.16
C ARG A 2 44.27 30.17 26.02
N ARG A 3 45.41 29.57 25.65
CA ARG A 3 45.46 28.53 24.60
C ARG A 3 44.87 27.19 25.08
N THR A 4 45.27 26.75 26.27
CA THR A 4 44.80 25.48 26.86
C THR A 4 43.29 25.45 27.06
N VAL A 5 42.65 26.56 27.44
CA VAL A 5 41.18 26.64 27.57
C VAL A 5 40.46 26.56 26.21
N LYS A 6 41.05 27.13 25.15
CA LYS A 6 40.50 27.03 23.78
C LYS A 6 40.61 25.62 23.23
N ASP A 7 41.71 24.92 23.52
CA ASP A 7 41.91 23.53 23.08
C ASP A 7 40.98 22.57 23.83
N LEU A 8 40.74 22.81 25.12
CA LEU A 8 39.77 22.05 25.92
C LEU A 8 38.33 22.26 25.42
N SER A 9 37.96 23.50 25.08
CA SER A 9 36.66 23.83 24.49
C SER A 9 36.45 23.18 23.12
N ARG A 10 37.49 23.13 22.28
CA ARG A 10 37.43 22.45 20.98
C ARG A 10 37.28 20.94 21.12
N MET A 11 37.96 20.32 22.09
CA MET A 11 37.79 18.89 22.37
C MET A 11 36.41 18.55 22.91
N ALA A 12 35.85 19.39 23.79
CA ALA A 12 34.48 19.21 24.28
C ALA A 12 33.45 19.34 23.15
N LEU A 13 33.65 20.28 22.22
CA LEU A 13 32.78 20.44 21.06
C LEU A 13 32.86 19.22 20.13
N LEU A 14 34.07 18.69 19.90
CA LEU A 14 34.28 17.52 19.05
C LEU A 14 33.66 16.25 19.68
N ALA A 15 33.80 16.08 21.00
CA ALA A 15 33.18 14.98 21.73
C ALA A 15 31.64 15.06 21.71
N LEU A 16 31.08 16.27 21.78
CA LEU A 16 29.64 16.48 21.67
C LEU A 16 29.13 16.14 20.25
N VAL A 17 29.87 16.54 19.21
CA VAL A 17 29.56 16.21 17.80
C VAL A 17 29.64 14.69 17.55
N LEU A 18 30.60 14.00 18.15
CA LEU A 18 30.72 12.54 18.04
C LEU A 18 29.60 11.80 18.80
N ALA A 19 29.12 12.37 19.92
CA ALA A 19 27.99 11.83 20.68
C ALA A 19 26.63 12.00 19.97
N LEU A 20 26.56 12.85 18.95
CA LEU A 20 25.36 13.04 18.12
C LEU A 20 25.25 12.01 16.97
N GLY A 21 26.21 11.10 16.82
CA GLY A 21 26.12 10.00 15.87
C GLY A 21 25.15 8.93 16.36
N GLY A 22 23.87 9.04 15.98
CA GLY A 22 22.89 8.01 16.22
C GLY A 22 23.21 6.72 15.44
N CYS A 23 22.92 5.57 16.06
CA CYS A 23 23.02 4.29 15.38
C CYS A 23 21.75 4.10 14.56
N LYS A 24 21.90 4.00 13.23
CA LYS A 24 20.77 3.70 12.36
C LYS A 24 20.41 2.23 12.44
N VAL A 25 19.13 1.96 12.61
CA VAL A 25 18.55 0.62 12.69
C VAL A 25 17.64 0.35 11.50
N GLU A 26 17.49 -0.92 11.12
CA GLU A 26 16.64 -1.33 10.01
C GLU A 26 15.16 -1.20 10.40
N LEU A 27 14.40 -0.42 9.63
CA LEU A 27 12.96 -0.22 9.81
C LEU A 27 12.14 -1.20 8.94
N TYR A 28 12.52 -1.30 7.66
CA TYR A 28 11.89 -2.20 6.68
C TYR A 28 12.95 -2.80 5.75
N THR A 29 12.70 -4.02 5.28
CA THR A 29 13.56 -4.73 4.32
C THR A 29 12.71 -5.37 3.23
N GLY A 30 13.32 -5.76 2.11
CA GLY A 30 12.60 -6.43 1.02
C GLY A 30 11.61 -5.54 0.26
N ILE A 31 11.66 -4.22 0.43
CA ILE A 31 10.76 -3.29 -0.27
C ILE A 31 11.28 -2.99 -1.68
N SER A 32 10.36 -2.69 -2.60
CA SER A 32 10.73 -2.33 -3.98
C SER A 32 11.48 -1.00 -4.05
N GLN A 33 12.26 -0.77 -5.11
CA GLN A 33 12.95 0.52 -5.32
C GLN A 33 11.99 1.71 -5.34
N LYS A 34 10.83 1.55 -6.00
CA LYS A 34 9.80 2.58 -6.11
C LYS A 34 9.24 2.91 -4.73
N GLU A 35 8.77 1.90 -4.01
CA GLU A 35 8.19 2.07 -2.69
C GLU A 35 9.21 2.63 -1.67
N GLY A 36 10.44 2.13 -1.68
CA GLY A 36 11.51 2.64 -0.83
C GLY A 36 11.85 4.11 -1.11
N ASN A 37 11.75 4.59 -2.35
CA ASN A 37 11.91 6.01 -2.67
C ASN A 37 10.77 6.85 -2.10
N GLU A 38 9.54 6.37 -2.22
CA GLU A 38 8.36 7.09 -1.71
C GLU A 38 8.38 7.16 -0.18
N MET A 39 8.67 6.05 0.50
CA MET A 39 8.80 5.99 1.96
C MET A 39 9.93 6.91 2.46
N LEU A 40 11.08 6.91 1.79
CA LEU A 40 12.20 7.80 2.12
C LEU A 40 11.83 9.28 1.98
N ALA A 41 11.15 9.63 0.89
CA ALA A 41 10.72 11.00 0.65
C ALA A 41 9.72 11.47 1.72
N LEU A 42 8.77 10.61 2.09
CA LEU A 42 7.78 10.89 3.11
C LEU A 42 8.42 11.12 4.49
N LEU A 43 9.30 10.20 4.93
CA LEU A 43 9.99 10.34 6.22
C LEU A 43 10.78 11.65 6.29
N ARG A 44 11.54 11.97 5.23
CA ARG A 44 12.32 13.21 5.18
C ARG A 44 11.45 14.46 5.14
N SER A 45 10.29 14.41 4.48
CA SER A 45 9.35 15.55 4.45
C SER A 45 8.72 15.85 5.81
N GLU A 46 8.62 14.83 6.67
CA GLU A 46 8.08 14.95 8.04
C GLU A 46 9.19 15.17 9.08
N GLY A 47 10.44 15.36 8.64
CA GLY A 47 11.57 15.65 9.53
C GLY A 47 12.28 14.42 10.12
N VAL A 48 11.86 13.21 9.75
CA VAL A 48 12.46 11.96 10.22
C VAL A 48 13.72 11.65 9.40
N SER A 49 14.85 11.44 10.09
CA SER A 49 16.12 11.06 9.46
C SER A 49 16.05 9.61 8.98
N ALA A 50 16.08 9.42 7.66
CA ALA A 50 16.01 8.10 7.04
C ALA A 50 17.04 7.94 5.91
N ASP A 51 17.58 6.72 5.80
CA ASP A 51 18.49 6.28 4.74
C ASP A 51 17.94 5.05 4.02
N LYS A 52 18.29 4.94 2.74
CA LYS A 52 17.95 3.78 1.91
C LYS A 52 19.23 3.06 1.50
N GLN A 53 19.29 1.76 1.73
CA GLN A 53 20.38 0.89 1.29
C GLN A 53 19.86 -0.16 0.32
N ALA A 54 20.67 -0.50 -0.69
CA ALA A 54 20.34 -1.59 -1.60
C ALA A 54 20.54 -2.94 -0.90
N ASP A 55 19.63 -3.87 -1.15
CA ASP A 55 19.75 -5.26 -0.71
C ASP A 55 20.26 -6.15 -1.87
N LYS A 56 20.60 -7.41 -1.55
CA LYS A 56 21.17 -8.37 -2.49
C LYS A 56 20.21 -8.78 -3.62
N ASP A 57 18.90 -8.70 -3.37
CA ASP A 57 17.87 -9.20 -4.29
C ASP A 57 17.25 -8.10 -5.17
N GLY A 58 17.91 -6.95 -5.30
CA GLY A 58 17.40 -5.78 -6.04
C GLY A 58 16.31 -5.00 -5.29
N THR A 59 15.89 -5.49 -4.13
CA THR A 59 15.08 -4.79 -3.13
C THR A 59 15.94 -3.79 -2.36
N VAL A 60 15.32 -2.98 -1.50
CA VAL A 60 16.01 -2.04 -0.62
C VAL A 60 15.62 -2.25 0.82
N ARG A 61 16.44 -1.68 1.71
CA ARG A 61 16.16 -1.54 3.13
C ARG A 61 16.10 -0.06 3.49
N LEU A 62 15.20 0.26 4.41
CA LEU A 62 15.05 1.61 4.95
C LEU A 62 15.54 1.60 6.39
N LEU A 63 16.46 2.51 6.70
CA LEU A 63 17.07 2.65 8.02
C LEU A 63 16.71 4.01 8.61
N VAL A 64 16.47 4.05 9.91
CA VAL A 64 16.17 5.28 10.68
C VAL A 64 17.01 5.31 11.95
N GLU A 65 17.12 6.47 12.58
CA GLU A 65 17.72 6.55 13.92
C GLU A 65 16.88 5.74 14.92
N GLU A 66 17.53 5.07 15.88
CA GLU A 66 16.84 4.26 16.89
C GLU A 66 15.80 5.06 17.70
N SER A 67 16.06 6.35 17.91
CA SER A 67 15.12 7.28 18.58
C SER A 67 13.85 7.54 17.77
N ASP A 68 13.92 7.42 16.45
CA ASP A 68 12.89 7.90 15.53
C ASP A 68 11.98 6.76 15.05
N ILE A 69 12.22 5.51 15.46
CA ILE A 69 11.46 4.33 15.00
C ILE A 69 9.95 4.54 15.17
N ALA A 70 9.52 4.98 16.35
CA ALA A 70 8.09 5.13 16.65
C ALA A 70 7.41 6.15 15.73
N GLU A 71 8.06 7.30 15.54
CA GLU A 71 7.58 8.37 14.67
C GLU A 71 7.60 7.94 13.20
N ALA A 72 8.68 7.28 12.75
CA ALA A 72 8.81 6.76 11.40
C ALA A 72 7.69 5.78 11.06
N VAL A 73 7.41 4.82 11.95
CA VAL A 73 6.31 3.86 11.78
C VAL A 73 4.97 4.57 11.71
N GLU A 74 4.73 5.57 12.57
CA GLU A 74 3.46 6.30 12.58
C GLU A 74 3.25 7.07 11.28
N VAL A 75 4.25 7.86 10.86
CA VAL A 75 4.23 8.64 9.61
C VAL A 75 3.90 7.75 8.40
N LEU A 76 4.61 6.62 8.28
CA LEU A 76 4.42 5.67 7.17
C LEU A 76 3.02 5.05 7.21
N LYS A 77 2.54 4.62 8.38
CA LYS A 77 1.20 4.03 8.54
C LYS A 77 0.07 5.01 8.21
N ARG A 78 0.22 6.30 8.56
CA ARG A 78 -0.76 7.35 8.23
C ARG A 78 -0.93 7.49 6.72
N LYS A 79 0.13 7.26 5.95
CA LYS A 79 0.10 7.30 4.47
C LYS A 79 -0.08 5.92 3.82
N GLY A 80 -0.35 4.88 4.61
CA GLY A 80 -0.70 3.55 4.08
C GLY A 80 0.49 2.69 3.66
N TYR A 81 1.70 2.98 4.16
CA TYR A 81 2.87 2.13 3.94
C TYR A 81 3.04 1.05 5.03
N PRO A 82 3.71 -0.08 4.70
CA PRO A 82 4.04 -0.50 3.34
C PRO A 82 2.76 -0.82 2.55
N ARG A 83 2.78 -0.58 1.24
CA ARG A 83 1.61 -0.80 0.40
C ARG A 83 1.31 -2.29 0.34
N GLU A 84 0.04 -2.64 0.39
CA GLU A 84 -0.37 -4.02 0.17
C GLU A 84 -0.10 -4.41 -1.28
N ASN A 85 0.59 -5.53 -1.46
CA ASN A 85 0.75 -6.12 -2.78
C ASN A 85 -0.55 -6.80 -3.18
N PHE A 86 -1.08 -6.46 -4.36
CA PHE A 86 -2.24 -7.11 -4.92
C PHE A 86 -1.87 -8.53 -5.37
N SER A 87 -2.64 -9.53 -4.97
CA SER A 87 -2.46 -10.90 -5.46
C SER A 87 -2.66 -10.92 -6.97
N THR A 88 -1.67 -11.41 -7.70
CA THR A 88 -1.79 -11.54 -9.15
C THR A 88 -2.70 -12.72 -9.47
N LEU A 89 -3.33 -12.71 -10.65
CA LEU A 89 -4.13 -13.83 -11.14
C LEU A 89 -3.39 -15.17 -11.10
N LYS A 90 -2.06 -15.14 -11.21
CA LYS A 90 -1.19 -16.32 -11.15
C LYS A 90 -1.10 -16.91 -9.74
N ASP A 91 -1.23 -16.09 -8.70
CA ASP A 91 -1.15 -16.52 -7.29
C ASP A 91 -2.45 -17.23 -6.85
N VAL A 92 -3.58 -16.86 -7.45
CA VAL A 92 -4.90 -17.40 -7.10
C VAL A 92 -5.32 -18.57 -8.00
N PHE A 93 -4.86 -18.60 -9.26
CA PHE A 93 -5.18 -19.65 -10.24
C PHE A 93 -3.92 -20.15 -10.96
N PRO A 94 -3.11 -21.04 -10.35
CA PRO A 94 -1.98 -21.67 -11.04
C PRO A 94 -2.47 -22.49 -12.24
N LYS A 95 -1.81 -22.33 -13.40
CA LYS A 95 -2.16 -22.97 -14.67
C LYS A 95 -1.76 -24.46 -14.71
N ASP A 96 -2.21 -25.26 -13.74
CA ASP A 96 -1.80 -26.67 -13.64
C ASP A 96 -2.72 -27.62 -14.44
N GLY A 97 -3.81 -27.12 -15.04
CA GLY A 97 -4.75 -27.89 -15.86
C GLY A 97 -4.69 -27.55 -17.36
N LEU A 98 -4.62 -28.57 -18.22
CA LEU A 98 -4.53 -28.44 -19.69
C LEU A 98 -5.81 -27.87 -20.36
N ILE A 99 -6.93 -27.74 -19.64
CA ILE A 99 -8.20 -27.19 -20.14
C ILE A 99 -8.90 -26.45 -18.98
N SER A 100 -9.02 -25.11 -19.06
CA SER A 100 -9.81 -24.35 -18.08
C SER A 100 -11.30 -24.64 -18.26
N SER A 101 -12.03 -24.83 -17.16
CA SER A 101 -13.49 -24.98 -17.23
C SER A 101 -14.19 -23.64 -17.52
N PRO A 102 -15.40 -23.62 -18.12
CA PRO A 102 -16.16 -22.38 -18.31
C PRO A 102 -16.41 -21.60 -17.01
N ILE A 103 -16.56 -22.30 -15.88
CA ILE A 103 -16.71 -21.70 -14.55
C ILE A 103 -15.42 -21.00 -14.12
N GLU A 104 -14.27 -21.65 -14.33
CA GLU A 104 -12.95 -21.11 -13.99
C GLU A 104 -12.60 -19.89 -14.84
N GLU A 105 -12.89 -19.91 -16.14
CA GLU A 105 -12.66 -18.76 -17.02
C GLU A 105 -13.51 -17.55 -16.62
N ARG A 106 -14.78 -17.78 -16.27
CA ARG A 106 -15.66 -16.72 -15.72
C ARG A 106 -15.14 -16.19 -14.39
N ALA A 107 -14.74 -17.05 -13.46
CA ALA A 107 -14.16 -16.64 -12.19
C ALA A 107 -12.89 -15.79 -12.39
N ARG A 108 -12.03 -16.20 -13.32
CA ARG A 108 -10.81 -15.47 -13.70
C ARG A 108 -11.10 -14.10 -14.29
N LEU A 109 -12.03 -14.01 -15.25
CA LEU A 109 -12.43 -12.74 -15.86
C LEU A 109 -12.96 -11.76 -14.82
N ASN A 110 -13.80 -12.23 -13.91
CA ASN A 110 -14.39 -11.37 -12.89
C ASN A 110 -13.39 -10.94 -11.81
N TYR A 111 -12.47 -11.82 -11.41
CA TYR A 111 -11.36 -11.41 -10.55
C TYR A 111 -10.52 -10.33 -11.22
N ALA A 112 -10.21 -10.48 -12.51
CA ALA A 112 -9.46 -9.48 -13.28
C ALA A 112 -10.16 -8.11 -13.27
N LYS A 113 -11.47 -8.09 -13.56
CA LYS A 113 -12.29 -6.87 -13.51
C LYS A 113 -12.31 -6.25 -12.11
N ALA A 114 -12.46 -7.05 -11.06
CA ALA A 114 -12.44 -6.56 -9.68
C ALA A 114 -11.09 -5.92 -9.30
N GLN A 115 -9.97 -6.51 -9.74
CA GLN A 115 -8.64 -5.94 -9.55
C GLN A 115 -8.45 -4.64 -10.36
N GLU A 116 -8.92 -4.59 -11.60
CA GLU A 116 -8.85 -3.38 -12.42
C GLU A 116 -9.60 -2.22 -11.77
N ILE A 117 -10.84 -2.44 -11.30
CA ILE A 117 -11.62 -1.43 -10.59
C ILE A 117 -10.93 -1.03 -9.28
N SER A 118 -10.41 -1.99 -8.50
CA SER A 118 -9.66 -1.71 -7.27
C SER A 118 -8.45 -0.83 -7.55
N HIS A 119 -7.74 -1.09 -8.65
CA HIS A 119 -6.60 -0.30 -9.09
C HIS A 119 -7.01 1.12 -9.48
N THR A 120 -8.02 1.29 -10.34
CA THR A 120 -8.53 2.62 -10.72
C THR A 120 -9.00 3.43 -9.52
N LEU A 121 -9.71 2.81 -8.57
CA LEU A 121 -10.14 3.50 -7.35
C LEU A 121 -8.94 3.90 -6.46
N SER A 122 -7.85 3.13 -6.48
CA SER A 122 -6.63 3.46 -5.73
C SER A 122 -5.86 4.65 -6.31
N GLU A 123 -6.10 5.00 -7.58
CA GLU A 123 -5.49 6.16 -8.24
C GLU A 123 -6.21 7.48 -7.95
N ILE A 124 -7.37 7.44 -7.29
CA ILE A 124 -8.09 8.65 -6.88
C ILE A 124 -7.25 9.41 -5.85
N ASP A 125 -7.09 10.72 -6.05
CA ASP A 125 -6.35 11.58 -5.14
C ASP A 125 -6.85 11.44 -3.70
N GLY A 126 -5.93 11.11 -2.80
CA GLY A 126 -6.22 10.90 -1.38
C GLY A 126 -6.68 9.50 -1.00
N VAL A 127 -6.93 8.60 -1.95
CA VAL A 127 -7.14 7.17 -1.66
C VAL A 127 -5.80 6.53 -1.33
N LEU A 128 -5.74 5.87 -0.17
CA LEU A 128 -4.57 5.15 0.31
C LEU A 128 -4.68 3.65 0.01
N VAL A 129 -5.89 3.10 0.13
CA VAL A 129 -6.20 1.70 -0.15
C VAL A 129 -7.60 1.63 -0.76
N ALA A 130 -7.77 0.85 -1.83
CA ALA A 130 -9.07 0.51 -2.38
C ALA A 130 -9.15 -1.01 -2.58
N ARG A 131 -10.27 -1.61 -2.16
CA ARG A 131 -10.57 -3.03 -2.34
C ARG A 131 -11.99 -3.21 -2.83
N VAL A 132 -12.15 -4.01 -3.88
CA VAL A 132 -13.46 -4.38 -4.41
C VAL A 132 -13.62 -5.89 -4.29
N HIS A 133 -14.68 -6.31 -3.60
CA HIS A 133 -15.11 -7.70 -3.55
C HIS A 133 -16.35 -7.85 -4.40
N VAL A 134 -16.35 -8.85 -5.29
CA VAL A 134 -17.47 -9.11 -6.20
C VAL A 134 -18.04 -10.50 -5.90
N VAL A 135 -19.35 -10.55 -5.72
CA VAL A 135 -20.13 -11.78 -5.57
C VAL A 135 -20.99 -11.93 -6.81
N LEU A 136 -20.86 -13.07 -7.47
CA LEU A 136 -21.57 -13.36 -8.71
C LEU A 136 -22.72 -14.33 -8.47
N PRO A 137 -23.82 -14.20 -9.22
CA PRO A 137 -24.85 -15.23 -9.27
C PRO A 137 -24.27 -16.53 -9.83
N GLU A 138 -24.61 -17.65 -9.20
CA GLU A 138 -24.50 -18.96 -9.86
C GLU A 138 -25.59 -19.06 -10.94
N GLU A 139 -25.25 -19.58 -12.12
CA GLU A 139 -26.28 -19.86 -13.13
C GLU A 139 -27.29 -20.85 -12.54
N ARG A 140 -28.59 -20.53 -12.66
CA ARG A 140 -29.74 -21.23 -12.07
C ARG A 140 -29.44 -22.69 -11.72
N ASP A 141 -29.53 -23.01 -10.43
CA ASP A 141 -29.76 -24.38 -9.98
C ASP A 141 -30.93 -24.95 -10.80
N GLY A 142 -30.81 -26.18 -11.29
CA GLY A 142 -31.80 -26.84 -12.16
C GLY A 142 -33.20 -26.94 -11.56
N LEU A 143 -33.37 -26.48 -10.33
CA LEU A 143 -34.59 -26.35 -9.54
C LEU A 143 -35.29 -24.97 -9.65
N GLY A 144 -34.82 -24.06 -10.50
CA GLY A 144 -35.55 -22.82 -10.84
C GLY A 144 -35.57 -21.74 -9.75
N ARG A 145 -34.73 -21.85 -8.71
CA ARG A 145 -34.52 -20.77 -7.74
C ARG A 145 -33.79 -19.60 -8.42
N LYS A 146 -34.26 -18.37 -8.18
CA LYS A 146 -33.54 -17.16 -8.61
C LYS A 146 -32.16 -17.18 -7.96
N SER A 147 -31.11 -17.15 -8.78
CA SER A 147 -29.75 -16.92 -8.27
C SER A 147 -29.72 -15.58 -7.55
N SER A 148 -28.98 -15.49 -6.44
CA SER A 148 -28.75 -14.21 -5.77
C SER A 148 -28.20 -13.19 -6.78
N PRO A 149 -28.68 -11.94 -6.78
CA PRO A 149 -28.19 -10.93 -7.72
C PRO A 149 -26.68 -10.71 -7.52
N ALA A 150 -25.99 -10.24 -8.58
CA ALA A 150 -24.60 -9.84 -8.41
C ALA A 150 -24.51 -8.69 -7.42
N SER A 151 -23.52 -8.75 -6.53
CA SER A 151 -23.29 -7.71 -5.53
C SER A 151 -21.81 -7.42 -5.42
N ALA A 152 -21.48 -6.18 -5.07
CA ALA A 152 -20.12 -5.75 -4.87
C ALA A 152 -20.01 -4.93 -3.60
N SER A 153 -18.93 -5.13 -2.86
CA SER A 153 -18.56 -4.27 -1.75
C SER A 153 -17.25 -3.57 -2.05
N VAL A 154 -17.23 -2.27 -1.78
CA VAL A 154 -16.08 -1.41 -2.01
C VAL A 154 -15.62 -0.88 -0.66
N PHE A 155 -14.35 -1.13 -0.33
CA PHE A 155 -13.69 -0.58 0.83
C PHE A 155 -12.64 0.42 0.38
N ILE A 156 -12.67 1.62 0.96
CA ILE A 156 -11.73 2.69 0.66
C ILE A 156 -11.17 3.22 1.98
N LYS A 157 -9.84 3.19 2.11
CA LYS A 157 -9.09 3.96 3.11
C LYS A 157 -8.56 5.20 2.43
N HIS A 158 -8.74 6.36 3.04
CA HIS A 158 -8.31 7.64 2.48
C HIS A 158 -7.60 8.52 3.51
N ALA A 159 -6.91 9.54 3.02
CA ALA A 159 -6.30 10.56 3.85
C ALA A 159 -7.36 11.43 4.53
N ALA A 160 -7.05 11.93 5.73
CA ALA A 160 -8.02 12.63 6.59
C ALA A 160 -8.47 13.99 6.04
N ASP A 161 -7.71 14.57 5.12
CA ASP A 161 -7.94 15.85 4.46
C ASP A 161 -8.83 15.74 3.21
N VAL A 162 -9.22 14.52 2.80
CA VAL A 162 -10.01 14.28 1.59
C VAL A 162 -11.48 14.05 1.93
N GLN A 163 -12.36 14.84 1.31
CA GLN A 163 -13.82 14.66 1.36
C GLN A 163 -14.26 13.66 0.29
N LEU A 164 -14.22 12.38 0.64
CA LEU A 164 -14.61 11.30 -0.27
C LEU A 164 -16.13 11.18 -0.47
N ASP A 165 -16.93 11.74 0.43
CA ASP A 165 -18.40 11.71 0.37
C ASP A 165 -18.94 12.28 -0.94
N ALA A 166 -18.29 13.30 -1.48
CA ALA A 166 -18.66 13.93 -2.76
C ALA A 166 -18.41 13.02 -3.99
N TYR A 167 -17.56 12.01 -3.85
CA TYR A 167 -17.18 11.06 -4.90
C TYR A 167 -17.91 9.72 -4.80
N VAL A 168 -18.65 9.47 -3.70
CA VAL A 168 -19.40 8.21 -3.49
C VAL A 168 -20.33 7.87 -4.66
N PRO A 169 -21.09 8.80 -5.25
CA PRO A 169 -21.92 8.49 -6.42
C PRO A 169 -21.12 8.00 -7.62
N GLN A 170 -19.97 8.62 -7.91
CA GLN A 170 -19.08 8.27 -9.01
C GLN A 170 -18.41 6.91 -8.77
N ILE A 171 -18.03 6.63 -7.53
CA ILE A 171 -17.47 5.32 -7.12
C ILE A 171 -18.51 4.22 -7.28
N LYS A 172 -19.75 4.46 -6.84
CA LYS A 172 -20.88 3.54 -7.06
C LYS A 172 -21.14 3.31 -8.55
N GLN A 173 -21.13 4.38 -9.35
CA GLN A 173 -21.33 4.30 -10.80
C GLN A 173 -20.21 3.51 -11.50
N LEU A 174 -18.95 3.72 -11.11
CA LEU A 174 -17.82 2.98 -11.65
C LEU A 174 -17.94 1.47 -11.32
N GLY A 175 -18.28 1.13 -10.08
CA GLY A 175 -18.50 -0.26 -9.67
C GLY A 175 -19.64 -0.92 -10.44
N ASN A 176 -20.76 -0.19 -10.63
CA ASN A 176 -21.92 -0.68 -11.36
C ASN A 176 -21.65 -0.91 -12.85
N ASN A 177 -20.84 -0.06 -13.48
CA ASN A 177 -20.50 -0.20 -14.89
C ASN A 177 -19.40 -1.23 -15.14
N GLY A 178 -18.52 -1.48 -14.15
CA GLY A 178 -17.42 -2.42 -14.26
C GLY A 178 -17.80 -3.89 -14.00
N ILE A 179 -18.97 -4.15 -13.40
CA ILE A 179 -19.40 -5.50 -13.00
C ILE A 179 -20.73 -5.81 -13.69
N GLU A 180 -20.74 -6.88 -14.49
CA GLU A 180 -21.95 -7.34 -15.18
C GLU A 180 -22.99 -7.84 -14.17
N GLY A 181 -24.24 -7.37 -14.32
CA GLY A 181 -25.37 -7.80 -13.49
C GLY A 181 -25.44 -7.14 -12.11
N LEU A 182 -24.57 -6.17 -11.80
CA LEU A 182 -24.71 -5.32 -10.61
C LEU A 182 -25.92 -4.39 -10.78
N SER A 183 -26.73 -4.24 -9.73
CA SER A 183 -27.78 -3.22 -9.67
C SER A 183 -27.37 -2.07 -8.76
N TYR A 184 -27.74 -0.87 -9.16
CA TYR A 184 -27.52 0.35 -8.39
C TYR A 184 -28.58 0.47 -7.27
N ASP A 185 -28.17 0.20 -6.03
CA ASP A 185 -28.94 0.47 -4.79
C ASP A 185 -28.23 1.52 -3.90
#